data_AF-W5QCL7-F1
#
_entry.id   AF-W5QCL7-F1
#
_cell.length_a   1.000
_cell.length_b   1.000
_cell.length_c   1.000
_cell.angle_alpha   90.00
_cell.angle_beta   90.00
_cell.angle_gamma   90.00
#
_symmetry.space_group_name_H-M   'P 1'
#
loop_
_entity.id
_entity.type
_entity.pdbx_description
1 polymer ?
#
loop_
_entity_poly.entity_id
_entity_poly.type
_entity_poly.pdbx_seq_one_letter_code
_entity_poly.pdbx_strand_id
1 'polypeptide(L)'
;MLPAQPSQVHQNYRPECEAALNSLATLEFHASFQCLAVAFYLDHDDVALKRFSRFFLLRSLEHSKTAQSLMFLQIQRGGRICFVDIRKPETQQWESALQAIQDTLHLEKSVNQSLLDLHQLATNSSDAHLCHFLGTGSLDQQVESMKELGNQLGNLSNVGVPECALAEYFFDKLSLGDGEKKD
;
A
#
# COMPACT_ATOMS: atom_id res chain seq x y z
N MET A 1 -18.28 -27.90 -15.27
CA MET A 1 -16.88 -28.20 -14.93
C MET A 1 -16.87 -28.95 -13.61
N LEU A 2 -16.14 -30.06 -13.51
CA LEU A 2 -15.93 -30.74 -12.22
C LEU A 2 -15.16 -29.81 -11.28
N PRO A 3 -15.46 -29.77 -9.97
CA PRO A 3 -14.67 -28.99 -9.02
C PRO A 3 -13.22 -29.49 -9.06
N ALA A 4 -12.28 -28.55 -9.19
CA ALA A 4 -10.87 -28.87 -9.18
C ALA A 4 -10.52 -29.61 -7.87
N GLN A 5 -9.76 -30.70 -7.95
CA GLN A 5 -9.30 -31.39 -6.75
C GLN A 5 -8.48 -30.43 -5.86
N PRO A 6 -8.64 -30.50 -4.53
CA PRO A 6 -7.88 -29.68 -3.61
C PRO A 6 -6.38 -29.96 -3.77
N SER A 7 -5.55 -28.92 -3.58
CA SER A 7 -4.10 -29.05 -3.68
C SER A 7 -3.55 -30.04 -2.64
N GLN A 8 -2.48 -30.76 -2.98
CA GLN A 8 -1.84 -31.74 -2.08
C GLN A 8 -1.30 -31.10 -0.79
N VAL A 9 -0.98 -29.81 -0.82
CA VAL A 9 -0.45 -29.05 0.32
C VAL A 9 -1.53 -28.26 1.08
N HIS A 10 -2.79 -28.36 0.66
CA HIS A 10 -3.88 -27.59 1.25
C HIS A 10 -4.29 -28.16 2.62
N GLN A 11 -3.94 -27.45 3.69
CA GLN A 11 -4.26 -27.84 5.07
C GLN A 11 -4.68 -26.61 5.89
N ASN A 12 -5.82 -26.74 6.57
CA ASN A 12 -6.41 -25.69 7.44
C ASN A 12 -6.46 -24.30 6.78
N TYR A 13 -6.78 -24.26 5.49
CA TYR A 13 -6.92 -23.02 4.72
C TYR A 13 -8.36 -22.93 4.22
N ARG A 14 -9.09 -21.89 4.64
CA ARG A 14 -10.52 -21.75 4.33
C ARG A 14 -10.69 -21.01 3.00
N PRO A 15 -11.68 -21.38 2.16
CA PRO A 15 -11.96 -20.67 0.91
C PRO A 15 -12.19 -19.16 1.09
N GLU A 16 -12.76 -18.76 2.23
CA GLU A 16 -12.98 -17.36 2.57
C GLU A 16 -11.65 -16.61 2.78
N CYS A 17 -10.68 -17.24 3.47
CA CYS A 17 -9.33 -16.69 3.62
C CYS A 17 -8.60 -16.65 2.28
N GLU A 18 -8.77 -17.70 1.45
CA GLU A 18 -8.19 -17.78 0.10
C GLU A 18 -8.66 -16.62 -0.79
N ALA A 19 -9.97 -16.34 -0.79
CA ALA A 19 -10.56 -15.25 -1.55
C ALA A 19 -10.19 -13.87 -0.99
N ALA A 20 -10.18 -13.72 0.33
CA ALA A 20 -9.81 -12.46 0.99
C ALA A 20 -8.33 -12.12 0.76
N LEU A 21 -7.43 -13.10 0.78
CA LEU A 21 -6.01 -12.91 0.47
C LEU A 21 -5.81 -12.47 -1.00
N ASN A 22 -6.49 -13.09 -1.96
CA ASN A 22 -6.49 -12.63 -3.36
C ASN A 22 -6.98 -11.18 -3.50
N SER A 23 -8.03 -10.83 -2.76
CA SER A 23 -8.60 -9.47 -2.77
C SER A 23 -7.61 -8.45 -2.17
N LEU A 24 -6.95 -8.82 -1.08
CA LEU A 24 -5.92 -7.98 -0.46
C LEU A 24 -4.70 -7.79 -1.37
N ALA A 25 -4.21 -8.86 -2.01
CA ALA A 25 -3.10 -8.76 -2.97
C ALA A 25 -3.44 -7.82 -4.14
N THR A 26 -4.69 -7.86 -4.62
CA THR A 26 -5.18 -6.92 -5.64
C THR A 26 -5.21 -5.48 -5.12
N LEU A 27 -5.66 -5.27 -3.88
CA LEU A 27 -5.69 -3.96 -3.25
C LEU A 27 -4.28 -3.39 -3.05
N GLU A 28 -3.30 -4.21 -2.68
CA GLU A 28 -1.89 -3.82 -2.58
C GLU A 28 -1.33 -3.40 -3.95
N PHE A 29 -1.64 -4.13 -5.03
CA PHE A 29 -1.25 -3.68 -6.38
C PHE A 29 -1.93 -2.38 -6.80
N HIS A 30 -3.21 -2.20 -6.44
CA HIS A 30 -3.90 -0.93 -6.65
C HIS A 30 -3.22 0.21 -5.90
N ALA A 31 -2.84 -0.02 -4.63
CA ALA A 31 -2.14 0.97 -3.84
C ALA A 31 -0.75 1.31 -4.40
N SER A 32 -0.05 0.29 -4.89
CA SER A 32 1.21 0.45 -5.62
C SER A 32 1.03 1.32 -6.85
N PHE A 33 -0.01 1.09 -7.65
CA PHE A 33 -0.28 1.86 -8.86
C PHE A 33 -0.69 3.31 -8.55
N GLN A 34 -1.47 3.54 -7.49
CA GLN A 34 -1.82 4.89 -7.03
C GLN A 34 -0.58 5.67 -6.59
N CYS A 35 0.29 5.07 -5.77
CA CYS A 35 1.55 5.71 -5.38
C CYS A 35 2.43 6.01 -6.60
N LEU A 36 2.48 5.10 -7.58
CA LEU A 36 3.22 5.32 -8.82
C LEU A 36 2.69 6.52 -9.62
N ALA A 37 1.36 6.63 -9.74
CA ALA A 37 0.73 7.75 -10.43
C ALA A 37 0.99 9.10 -9.74
N VAL A 38 0.90 9.13 -8.40
CA VAL A 38 1.27 10.31 -7.61
C VAL A 38 2.74 10.68 -7.86
N ALA A 39 3.64 9.71 -7.83
CA ALA A 39 5.06 9.96 -8.01
C ALA A 39 5.37 10.62 -9.36
N PHE A 40 4.79 10.12 -10.44
CA PHE A 40 5.00 10.70 -11.77
C PHE A 40 4.32 12.04 -11.97
N TYR A 41 3.19 12.27 -11.31
CA TYR A 41 2.57 13.60 -11.28
C TYR A 41 3.50 14.63 -10.61
N LEU A 42 4.08 14.30 -9.46
CA LEU A 42 4.94 15.21 -8.70
C LEU A 42 6.30 15.48 -9.35
N ASP A 43 6.76 14.60 -10.24
CA ASP A 43 8.00 14.78 -11.02
C ASP A 43 7.79 15.56 -12.33
N HIS A 44 6.53 15.83 -12.70
CA HIS A 44 6.22 16.59 -13.91
C HIS A 44 6.84 18.01 -13.84
N ASP A 45 7.20 18.59 -14.98
CA ASP A 45 8.03 19.81 -15.03
C ASP A 45 7.35 21.06 -14.46
N ASP A 46 6.02 21.10 -14.47
CA ASP A 46 5.20 22.16 -13.88
C ASP A 46 4.95 22.00 -12.37
N VAL A 47 5.29 20.85 -11.77
CA VAL A 47 5.20 20.58 -10.33
C VAL A 47 6.58 20.52 -9.68
N ALA A 48 7.50 19.73 -10.24
CA ALA A 48 8.92 19.64 -9.89
C ALA A 48 9.27 19.31 -8.41
N LEU A 49 8.46 18.50 -7.74
CA LEU A 49 8.64 18.06 -6.35
C LEU A 49 9.35 16.68 -6.29
N LYS A 50 10.62 16.67 -6.69
CA LYS A 50 11.41 15.44 -6.91
C LYS A 50 11.51 14.53 -5.69
N ARG A 51 11.62 15.08 -4.47
CA ARG A 51 11.78 14.25 -3.27
C ARG A 51 10.45 13.65 -2.84
N PHE A 52 9.35 14.37 -3.03
CA PHE A 52 8.01 13.76 -2.91
C PHE A 52 7.79 12.67 -3.95
N SER A 53 8.15 12.91 -5.22
CA SER A 53 8.08 11.87 -6.25
C SER A 53 8.80 10.60 -5.81
N ARG A 54 10.05 10.75 -5.35
CA ARG A 54 10.85 9.64 -4.84
C ARG A 54 10.21 8.94 -3.64
N PHE A 55 9.66 9.70 -2.69
CA PHE A 55 8.94 9.14 -1.54
C PHE A 55 7.81 8.21 -2.01
N PHE A 56 6.99 8.66 -2.95
CA PHE A 56 5.90 7.85 -3.50
C PHE A 56 6.38 6.67 -4.37
N LEU A 57 7.51 6.80 -5.09
CA LEU A 57 8.12 5.65 -5.80
C LEU A 57 8.51 4.54 -4.82
N LEU A 58 9.14 4.88 -3.70
CA LEU A 58 9.53 3.89 -2.69
C LEU A 58 8.31 3.16 -2.12
N ARG A 59 7.24 3.90 -1.80
CA ARG A 59 5.99 3.31 -1.33
C ARG A 59 5.33 2.41 -2.38
N SER A 60 5.35 2.82 -3.65
CA SER A 60 4.86 1.99 -4.74
C SER A 60 5.58 0.62 -4.77
N LEU A 61 6.90 0.62 -4.60
CA LEU A 61 7.70 -0.60 -4.53
C LEU A 61 7.38 -1.45 -3.30
N GLU A 62 7.15 -0.83 -2.15
CA GLU A 62 6.76 -1.52 -0.91
C GLU A 62 5.42 -2.25 -1.06
N HIS A 63 4.38 -1.58 -1.55
CA HIS A 63 3.08 -2.23 -1.83
C HIS A 63 3.19 -3.37 -2.84
N SER A 64 3.97 -3.19 -3.91
CA SER A 64 4.23 -4.26 -4.88
C SER A 64 4.91 -5.47 -4.25
N LYS A 65 5.87 -5.27 -3.33
CA LYS A 65 6.50 -6.35 -2.57
C LYS A 65 5.52 -7.05 -1.64
N THR A 66 4.66 -6.29 -0.95
CA THR A 66 3.60 -6.85 -0.09
C THR A 66 2.63 -7.71 -0.90
N ALA A 67 2.16 -7.21 -2.05
CA ALA A 67 1.29 -7.96 -2.95
C ALA A 67 1.93 -9.29 -3.39
N GLN A 68 3.20 -9.27 -3.79
CA GLN A 68 3.94 -10.48 -4.18
C GLN A 68 4.09 -11.46 -3.01
N SER A 69 4.41 -10.96 -1.80
CA SER A 69 4.51 -11.78 -0.59
C SER A 69 3.20 -12.51 -0.28
N LEU A 70 2.06 -11.81 -0.41
CA LEU A 70 0.73 -12.42 -0.28
C LEU A 70 0.51 -13.51 -1.34
N MET A 71 0.84 -13.25 -2.60
CA MET A 71 0.71 -14.26 -3.66
C MET A 71 1.58 -15.49 -3.43
N PHE A 72 2.81 -15.31 -2.92
CA PHE A 72 3.65 -16.45 -2.50
C PHE A 72 3.00 -17.25 -1.39
N LEU A 73 2.44 -16.59 -0.37
CA LEU A 73 1.71 -17.27 0.71
C LEU A 73 0.51 -18.05 0.15
N GLN A 74 -0.25 -17.48 -0.78
CA GLN A 74 -1.39 -18.14 -1.42
C GLN A 74 -0.99 -19.48 -2.05
N ILE A 75 0.10 -19.49 -2.82
CA ILE A 75 0.63 -20.70 -3.47
C ILE A 75 1.14 -21.68 -2.40
N GLN A 76 1.88 -21.19 -1.40
CA GLN A 76 2.44 -22.01 -0.32
C GLN A 76 1.37 -22.75 0.47
N ARG A 77 0.20 -22.14 0.67
CA ARG A 77 -0.95 -22.75 1.37
C ARG A 77 -1.81 -23.64 0.46
N GLY A 78 -1.45 -23.79 -0.81
CA GLY A 78 -2.15 -24.62 -1.77
C GLY A 78 -3.39 -23.96 -2.39
N GLY A 79 -3.58 -22.66 -2.17
CA GLY A 79 -4.62 -21.86 -2.79
C GLY A 79 -4.35 -21.60 -4.29
N ARG A 80 -5.24 -20.84 -4.90
CA ARG A 80 -5.15 -20.40 -6.30
C ARG A 80 -5.14 -18.88 -6.34
N ILE A 81 -4.25 -18.34 -7.16
CA ILE A 81 -4.19 -16.92 -7.43
C ILE A 81 -5.29 -16.58 -8.43
N CYS A 82 -6.09 -15.57 -8.11
CA CYS A 82 -7.07 -15.00 -9.01
C CYS A 82 -6.57 -13.62 -9.46
N PHE A 83 -6.06 -13.54 -10.69
CA PHE A 83 -5.71 -12.27 -11.29
C PHE A 83 -6.98 -11.54 -11.75
N VAL A 84 -7.14 -10.31 -11.29
CA VAL A 84 -8.21 -9.40 -11.70
C VAL A 84 -7.61 -8.08 -12.15
N ASP A 85 -8.41 -7.28 -12.85
CA ASP A 85 -7.96 -5.97 -13.33
C ASP A 85 -7.60 -5.05 -12.15
N ILE A 86 -6.42 -4.45 -12.23
CA ILE A 86 -6.02 -3.39 -11.32
C ILE A 86 -6.66 -2.10 -11.82
N ARG A 87 -7.60 -1.56 -11.03
CA ARG A 87 -8.29 -0.32 -11.36
C ARG A 87 -7.28 0.83 -11.48
N LYS A 88 -7.52 1.75 -12.41
CA LYS A 88 -6.75 2.99 -12.50
C LYS A 88 -7.01 3.87 -11.26
N PRO A 89 -6.05 4.72 -10.87
CA PRO A 89 -6.27 5.73 -9.84
C PRO A 89 -7.50 6.59 -10.16
N GLU A 90 -8.29 6.91 -9.13
CA GLU A 90 -9.49 7.75 -9.26
C GLU A 90 -9.12 9.18 -9.66
N THR A 91 -8.04 9.69 -9.08
CA THR A 91 -7.46 11.01 -9.35
C THR A 91 -6.16 10.83 -10.13
N GLN A 92 -5.96 11.66 -11.16
CA GLN A 92 -4.71 11.70 -11.96
C GLN A 92 -4.05 13.09 -11.95
N GLN A 93 -4.63 14.05 -11.22
CA GLN A 93 -4.15 15.41 -11.06
C GLN A 93 -4.34 15.80 -9.59
N TRP A 94 -3.26 16.17 -8.91
CA TRP A 94 -3.31 16.54 -7.49
C TRP A 94 -3.01 18.02 -7.31
N GLU A 95 -3.90 18.75 -6.64
CA GLU A 95 -3.72 20.21 -6.47
C GLU A 95 -2.46 20.57 -5.66
N SER A 96 -1.97 19.65 -4.82
CA SER A 96 -0.73 19.78 -4.03
C SER A 96 -0.25 18.41 -3.55
N ALA A 97 1.00 18.34 -3.08
CA ALA A 97 1.51 17.18 -2.34
C ALA A 97 0.73 16.94 -1.05
N LEU A 98 0.14 17.98 -0.44
CA LEU A 98 -0.76 17.80 0.72
C LEU A 98 -1.97 16.93 0.33
N GLN A 99 -2.65 17.25 -0.77
CA GLN A 99 -3.77 16.45 -1.27
C GLN A 99 -3.32 15.01 -1.57
N ALA A 100 -2.17 14.85 -2.24
CA ALA A 100 -1.62 13.53 -2.55
C ALA A 100 -1.36 12.67 -1.30
N ILE A 101 -0.81 13.27 -0.23
CA ILE A 101 -0.59 12.56 1.03
C ILE A 101 -1.92 12.25 1.74
N GLN A 102 -2.91 13.15 1.69
CA GLN A 102 -4.24 12.90 2.27
C GLN A 102 -4.93 11.72 1.59
N ASP A 103 -4.94 11.69 0.26
CA ASP A 103 -5.51 10.60 -0.54
C ASP A 103 -4.80 9.28 -0.25
N THR A 104 -3.47 9.32 -0.16
CA THR A 104 -2.66 8.14 0.14
C THR A 104 -2.91 7.65 1.56
N LEU A 105 -3.04 8.55 2.56
CA LEU A 105 -3.38 8.14 3.93
C LEU A 105 -4.77 7.51 4.01
N HIS A 106 -5.73 7.98 3.22
CA HIS A 106 -7.06 7.37 3.14
C HIS A 106 -6.99 5.95 2.55
N LEU A 107 -6.19 5.78 1.50
CA LEU A 107 -5.89 4.47 0.92
C LEU A 107 -5.21 3.53 1.93
N GLU A 108 -4.21 3.99 2.68
CA GLU A 108 -3.55 3.18 3.72
C GLU A 108 -4.52 2.72 4.80
N LYS A 109 -5.48 3.57 5.19
CA LYS A 109 -6.52 3.15 6.14
C LYS A 109 -7.41 2.06 5.55
N SER A 110 -7.68 2.10 4.25
CA SER A 110 -8.47 1.08 3.54
C SER A 110 -7.72 -0.25 3.42
N VAL A 111 -6.42 -0.21 3.13
CA VAL A 111 -5.52 -1.37 3.16
C VAL A 111 -5.47 -1.96 4.56
N ASN A 112 -5.28 -1.13 5.59
CA ASN A 112 -5.27 -1.56 6.98
C ASN A 112 -6.58 -2.24 7.40
N GLN A 113 -7.73 -1.67 7.00
CA GLN A 113 -9.02 -2.30 7.29
C GLN A 113 -9.13 -3.68 6.64
N SER A 114 -8.69 -3.83 5.39
CA SER A 114 -8.68 -5.12 4.69
C SER A 114 -7.75 -6.14 5.37
N LEU A 115 -6.61 -5.70 5.90
CA LEU A 115 -5.70 -6.53 6.70
C LEU A 115 -6.36 -6.99 8.00
N LEU A 116 -7.04 -6.09 8.72
CA LEU A 116 -7.76 -6.41 9.96
C LEU A 116 -8.90 -7.40 9.71
N ASP A 117 -9.66 -7.19 8.63
CA ASP A 117 -10.76 -8.08 8.23
C ASP A 117 -10.23 -9.48 7.89
N LEU A 118 -9.13 -9.57 7.14
CA LEU A 118 -8.47 -10.84 6.84
C LEU A 118 -7.94 -11.52 8.11
N HIS A 119 -7.34 -10.76 9.04
CA HIS A 119 -6.87 -11.29 10.32
C HIS A 119 -8.04 -11.84 11.16
N GLN A 120 -9.19 -11.15 11.17
CA GLN A 120 -10.39 -11.62 11.85
C GLN A 120 -10.93 -12.91 11.21
N LEU A 121 -10.95 -13.02 9.88
CA LEU A 121 -11.32 -14.24 9.16
C LEU A 121 -10.40 -15.41 9.50
N ALA A 122 -9.09 -15.17 9.54
CA ALA A 122 -8.09 -16.16 9.94
C ALA A 122 -8.32 -16.63 11.38
N THR A 123 -8.58 -15.69 12.29
CA THR A 123 -8.86 -15.96 13.71
C THR A 123 -10.11 -16.82 13.86
N ASN A 124 -11.21 -16.44 13.21
CA ASN A 124 -12.47 -17.17 13.22
C ASN A 124 -12.33 -18.58 12.62
N SER A 125 -11.41 -18.74 11.67
CA SER A 125 -11.09 -20.01 11.02
C SER A 125 -10.10 -20.87 11.81
N SER A 126 -9.59 -20.38 12.94
CA SER A 126 -8.49 -21.01 13.69
C SER A 126 -7.24 -21.27 12.83
N ASP A 127 -6.95 -20.38 11.87
CA ASP A 127 -5.74 -20.42 11.04
C ASP A 127 -4.62 -19.63 11.71
N ALA A 128 -3.96 -20.27 12.68
CA ALA A 128 -2.88 -19.66 13.46
C ALA A 128 -1.70 -19.20 12.59
N HIS A 129 -1.42 -19.90 11.48
CA HIS A 129 -0.32 -19.54 10.58
C HIS A 129 -0.63 -18.24 9.84
N LEU A 130 -1.86 -18.09 9.32
CA LEU A 130 -2.27 -16.86 8.64
C LEU A 130 -2.32 -15.67 9.62
N CYS A 131 -2.84 -15.85 10.84
CA CYS A 131 -2.78 -14.82 11.88
C CYS A 131 -1.34 -14.37 12.15
N HIS A 132 -0.42 -15.33 12.33
CA HIS A 132 0.98 -15.04 12.59
C HIS A 132 1.65 -14.28 11.43
N PHE A 133 1.41 -14.71 10.19
CA PHE A 133 1.94 -14.04 8.99
C PHE A 133 1.50 -12.57 8.92
N LEU A 134 0.21 -12.31 9.14
CA LEU A 134 -0.33 -10.95 9.09
C LEU A 134 0.18 -10.08 10.26
N GLY A 135 0.35 -10.68 11.44
CA GLY A 135 0.83 -9.98 12.63
C GLY A 135 2.31 -9.65 12.62
N THR A 136 3.17 -10.49 12.05
CA THR A 136 4.64 -10.31 12.12
C THR A 136 5.22 -9.32 11.12
N GLY A 137 4.48 -8.95 10.08
CA GLY A 137 4.98 -8.03 9.04
C GLY A 137 3.96 -6.97 8.66
N SER A 138 2.77 -7.39 8.26
CA SER A 138 1.83 -6.48 7.59
C SER A 138 1.20 -5.44 8.54
N LEU A 139 0.74 -5.85 9.72
CA LEU A 139 0.03 -4.92 10.63
C LEU A 139 0.95 -3.84 11.21
N ASP A 140 2.16 -4.21 11.64
CA ASP A 140 3.12 -3.25 12.18
C ASP A 140 3.58 -2.25 11.10
N GLN A 141 3.94 -2.75 9.91
CA GLN A 141 4.31 -1.92 8.78
C GLN A 141 3.18 -0.93 8.40
N GLN A 142 1.93 -1.37 8.46
CA GLN A 142 0.79 -0.54 8.13
C GLN A 142 0.60 0.62 9.12
N VAL A 143 0.77 0.36 10.42
CA VAL A 143 0.68 1.40 11.46
C VAL A 143 1.83 2.40 11.33
N GLU A 144 3.04 1.92 11.07
CA GLU A 144 4.21 2.78 10.82
C GLU A 144 4.00 3.68 9.59
N SER A 145 3.49 3.12 8.49
CA SER A 145 3.26 3.87 7.26
C SER A 145 2.17 4.95 7.43
N MET A 146 1.06 4.62 8.09
CA MET A 146 0.03 5.60 8.43
C MET A 146 0.58 6.71 9.34
N LYS A 147 1.46 6.37 10.29
CA LYS A 147 2.10 7.34 11.18
C LYS A 147 3.04 8.27 10.40
N GLU A 148 3.83 7.73 9.47
CA GLU A 148 4.71 8.51 8.61
C GLU A 148 3.92 9.51 7.77
N LEU A 149 2.89 9.06 7.04
CA LEU A 149 2.01 9.95 6.26
C LEU A 149 1.33 11.00 7.15
N GLY A 150 0.86 10.61 8.33
CA GLY A 150 0.29 11.54 9.30
C GLY A 150 1.27 12.62 9.78
N ASN A 151 2.56 12.27 9.94
CA ASN A 151 3.60 13.25 10.26
C ASN A 151 3.83 14.23 9.09
N GLN A 152 3.88 13.72 7.86
CA GLN A 152 4.04 14.57 6.67
C GLN A 152 2.87 15.56 6.54
N LEU A 153 1.62 15.11 6.77
CA LEU A 153 0.44 15.99 6.77
C LEU A 153 0.51 17.07 7.84
N GLY A 154 0.87 16.70 9.07
CA GLY A 154 1.00 17.66 10.16
C GLY A 154 2.07 18.71 9.86
N ASN A 155 3.21 18.28 9.30
CA ASN A 155 4.28 19.19 8.94
C ASN A 155 3.89 20.14 7.80
N LEU A 156 3.29 19.62 6.72
CA LEU A 156 2.83 20.43 5.58
C LEU A 156 1.78 21.46 6.01
N SER A 157 0.83 21.05 6.85
CA SER A 157 -0.19 21.97 7.39
C SER A 157 0.44 23.07 8.24
N ASN A 158 1.42 22.75 9.08
CA ASN A 158 2.10 23.71 9.95
C ASN A 158 2.95 24.73 9.19
N VAL A 159 3.47 24.38 8.00
CA VAL A 159 4.23 25.31 7.14
C VAL A 159 3.34 26.11 6.18
N GLY A 160 2.01 25.92 6.24
CA GLY A 160 1.04 26.72 5.47
C GLY A 160 0.77 26.23 4.05
N VAL A 161 0.97 24.94 3.76
CA VAL A 161 0.55 24.32 2.48
C VAL A 161 -0.96 24.00 2.57
N PRO A 162 -1.77 24.25 1.52
CA PRO A 162 -1.39 24.64 0.15
C PRO A 162 -1.32 26.16 -0.12
N GLU A 163 -1.61 27.00 0.87
CA GLU A 163 -1.69 28.47 0.71
C GLU A 163 -0.33 29.10 0.34
N CYS A 164 0.79 28.45 0.71
CA CYS A 164 2.15 28.90 0.45
C CYS A 164 2.93 27.89 -0.41
N ALA A 165 2.95 28.09 -1.73
CA ALA A 165 3.72 27.23 -2.65
C ALA A 165 5.23 27.18 -2.34
N LEU A 166 5.80 28.28 -1.81
CA LEU A 166 7.19 28.29 -1.36
C LEU A 166 7.44 27.31 -0.20
N ALA A 167 6.46 27.13 0.69
CA ALA A 167 6.59 26.21 1.82
C ALA A 167 6.68 24.76 1.36
N GLU A 168 5.89 24.38 0.36
CA GLU A 168 5.92 23.04 -0.24
C GLU A 168 7.28 22.75 -0.90
N TYR A 169 7.80 23.71 -1.65
CA TYR A 169 9.13 23.61 -2.26
C TYR A 169 10.25 23.48 -1.20
N PHE A 170 10.24 24.29 -0.15
CA PHE A 170 11.23 24.17 0.92
C PHE A 170 11.09 22.84 1.67
N PHE A 171 9.88 22.37 1.88
CA PHE A 171 9.62 21.08 2.53
C PHE A 171 10.18 19.91 1.71
N ASP A 172 9.92 19.90 0.39
CA ASP A 172 10.53 18.95 -0.55
C ASP A 172 12.06 18.96 -0.42
N LYS A 173 12.68 20.14 -0.33
CA LYS A 173 14.16 20.27 -0.27
C LYS A 173 14.79 20.02 1.09
N LEU A 174 14.03 20.06 2.19
CA LEU A 174 14.61 20.03 3.54
C LEU A 174 14.17 18.82 4.38
N SER A 175 12.96 18.31 4.19
CA SER A 175 12.34 17.36 5.13
C SER A 175 12.29 15.93 4.62
N LEU A 176 12.15 15.75 3.31
CA LEU A 176 12.31 14.45 2.66
C LEU A 176 13.80 14.32 2.35
N GLY A 177 14.58 13.57 3.14
CA GLY A 177 16.04 13.52 2.96
C GLY A 177 16.44 12.99 1.57
N ASP A 178 17.61 13.41 1.05
CA ASP A 178 18.27 12.69 -0.03
C ASP A 178 18.68 11.33 0.51
N GLY A 179 17.79 10.34 0.38
CA GLY A 179 18.14 8.94 0.62
C GLY A 179 19.11 8.48 -0.46
N GLU A 180 20.30 9.05 -0.62
CA GLU A 180 21.36 8.43 -1.43
C GLU A 180 21.73 7.07 -0.82
N LYS A 181 20.94 6.04 -1.13
CA LYS A 181 21.46 4.72 -1.41
C LYS A 181 21.49 4.61 -2.93
N LYS A 182 22.65 4.97 -3.49
CA LYS A 182 23.07 4.51 -4.81
C LYS A 182 23.09 2.98 -4.77
N ASP A 183 22.55 2.40 -5.84
CA ASP A 183 22.72 1.04 -6.38
C ASP A 183 23.42 -0.03 -5.51
#